data_AF-A0AAU7CBA2-F1
#
_entry.id   AF-A0AAU7CBA2-F1
#
_cell.length_a   1.000
_cell.length_b   1.000
_cell.length_c   1.000
_cell.angle_alpha   90.00
_cell.angle_beta   90.00
_cell.angle_gamma   90.00
#
_symmetry.space_group_name_H-M   'P 1'
#
loop_
_entity.id
_entity.type
_entity.pdbx_description
1 polymer ?
#
loop_
_entity_poly.entity_id
_entity_poly.type
_entity_poly.pdbx_seq_one_letter_code
_entity_poly.pdbx_strand_id
1 'polypeptide(L)'
;MKRSSSSRRRPGVHITLGRAARLHRLVRFLAASPRTREAILGDLQIGLRTFYRELELLKRCGVKVQQKDKAYQLVASAEQAEGRLPFPDPQLSFAEMAELARCPGEAGRRLADLLESVINTPAPTPKRNRKSGASR
;
A
#
# COMPACT_ATOMS: atom_id res chain seq x y z
N MET A 1 22.67 18.87 -0.35
CA MET A 1 21.25 18.81 0.05
C MET A 1 20.91 17.39 0.51
N LYS A 2 20.71 17.17 1.81
CA LYS A 2 20.40 15.84 2.37
C LYS A 2 18.89 15.59 2.25
N ARG A 3 18.46 14.83 1.24
CA ARG A 3 17.07 14.32 1.18
C ARG A 3 16.93 13.23 2.24
N SER A 4 16.33 13.57 3.38
CA SER A 4 15.85 12.60 4.35
C SER A 4 14.75 11.77 3.67
N SER A 5 15.13 10.64 3.08
CA SER A 5 14.19 9.62 2.63
C SER A 5 13.66 8.93 3.89
N SER A 6 12.73 9.59 4.57
CA SER A 6 11.81 8.90 5.47
C SER A 6 11.13 7.82 4.63
N SER A 7 11.69 6.60 4.66
CA SER A 7 11.01 5.41 4.17
C SER A 7 9.86 5.17 5.11
N ARG A 8 8.79 5.95 4.98
CA ARG A 8 7.49 5.60 5.53
C ARG A 8 7.10 4.33 4.79
N ARG A 9 7.46 3.19 5.39
CA ARG A 9 7.16 1.85 4.88
C ARG A 9 5.69 1.87 4.49
N ARG A 10 5.42 1.67 3.20
CA ARG A 10 4.05 1.48 2.73
C ARG A 10 3.51 0.30 3.52
N PRO A 11 2.42 0.46 4.27
CA PRO A 11 1.91 -0.66 5.04
C PRO A 11 1.50 -1.75 4.05
N GLY A 12 2.04 -2.95 4.24
CA GLY A 12 1.78 -4.14 3.43
C GLY A 12 0.36 -4.66 3.67
N VAL A 13 -0.64 -3.86 3.32
CA VAL A 13 -2.04 -4.23 3.46
C VAL A 13 -2.47 -4.89 2.16
N HIS A 14 -2.70 -6.19 2.22
CA HIS A 14 -3.36 -6.90 1.12
C HIS A 14 -4.81 -6.43 1.01
N ILE A 15 -5.18 -5.97 -0.18
CA ILE A 15 -6.53 -5.52 -0.50
C ILE A 15 -6.97 -6.16 -1.82
N THR A 16 -8.27 -6.32 -1.98
CA THR A 16 -8.85 -6.76 -3.25
C THR A 16 -8.84 -5.63 -4.27
N LEU A 17 -8.90 -5.98 -5.56
CA LEU A 17 -8.97 -5.03 -6.67
C LEU A 17 -10.10 -4.01 -6.50
N GLY A 18 -11.31 -4.49 -6.20
CA GLY A 18 -12.47 -3.62 -6.00
C GLY A 18 -12.30 -2.65 -4.82
N ARG A 19 -11.57 -3.07 -3.77
CA ARG A 19 -11.26 -2.20 -2.64
C ARG A 19 -10.24 -1.11 -3.02
N ALA A 20 -9.21 -1.46 -3.78
CA ALA A 20 -8.23 -0.49 -4.27
C ALA A 20 -8.88 0.59 -5.15
N ALA A 21 -9.72 0.16 -6.09
CA ALA A 21 -10.44 1.06 -6.98
C ALA A 21 -11.30 2.07 -6.20
N ARG A 22 -12.01 1.61 -5.16
CA ARG A 22 -12.79 2.50 -4.28
C ARG A 22 -11.90 3.46 -3.49
N LEU A 23 -10.78 3.01 -2.92
CA LEU A 23 -9.86 3.89 -2.20
C LEU A 23 -9.30 4.98 -3.11
N HIS A 24 -8.89 4.60 -4.32
CA HIS A 24 -8.39 5.55 -5.31
C HIS A 24 -9.44 6.59 -5.69
N ARG A 25 -10.67 6.16 -5.99
CA ARG A 25 -11.80 7.07 -6.26
C ARG A 25 -12.09 7.99 -5.09
N LEU A 26 -12.13 7.46 -3.87
CA LEU A 26 -12.37 8.25 -2.65
C LEU A 26 -11.29 9.32 -2.46
N VAL A 27 -10.01 8.98 -2.64
CA VAL A 27 -8.91 9.96 -2.54
C VAL A 27 -9.04 11.05 -3.59
N ARG A 28 -9.30 10.71 -4.85
CA ARG A 28 -9.52 11.69 -5.92
C ARG A 28 -10.70 12.60 -5.63
N PHE A 29 -11.81 12.03 -5.17
CA PHE A 29 -13.03 12.77 -4.86
C PHE A 29 -12.83 13.78 -3.71
N LEU A 30 -12.12 13.37 -2.65
CA LEU A 30 -11.80 14.22 -1.49
C LEU A 30 -10.67 15.22 -1.74
N ALA A 31 -9.82 14.96 -2.73
CA ALA A 31 -8.77 15.89 -3.14
C ALA A 31 -9.31 17.03 -4.02
N ALA A 32 -10.36 16.77 -4.80
CA ALA A 32 -10.96 17.77 -5.69
C ALA A 32 -11.65 18.90 -4.91
N SER A 33 -12.44 18.56 -3.89
CA SER A 33 -13.11 19.54 -3.03
C SER A 33 -13.59 18.91 -1.72
N PRO A 34 -13.92 19.69 -0.68
CA PRO A 34 -14.62 19.18 0.50
C PRO A 34 -15.98 18.57 0.14
N ARG A 35 -16.28 17.38 0.67
CA ARG A 35 -17.52 16.64 0.34
C ARG A 35 -18.27 16.20 1.58
N THR A 36 -19.59 16.37 1.59
CA THR A 36 -20.43 15.83 2.66
C THR A 36 -20.42 14.30 2.61
N ARG A 37 -20.73 13.69 3.75
CA ARG A 37 -20.84 12.22 3.85
C ARG A 37 -21.84 11.68 2.84
N GLU A 38 -23.00 12.30 2.73
CA GLU A 38 -24.10 11.88 1.87
C GLU A 38 -23.68 11.91 0.39
N ALA A 39 -22.94 12.95 -0.02
CA ALA A 39 -22.39 13.03 -1.38
C ALA A 39 -21.37 11.91 -1.65
N ILE A 40 -20.52 11.58 -0.68
CA ILE A 40 -19.53 10.49 -0.80
C ILE A 40 -20.24 9.14 -0.94
N LEU A 41 -21.23 8.86 -0.08
CA LEU A 41 -21.96 7.59 -0.13
C LEU A 41 -22.71 7.42 -1.45
N GLY A 42 -23.33 8.49 -1.96
CA GLY A 42 -24.03 8.49 -3.24
C GLY A 42 -23.10 8.36 -4.44
N ASP A 43 -22.01 9.11 -4.51
CA ASP A 43 -21.09 9.08 -5.66
C ASP A 43 -20.34 7.75 -5.76
N LEU A 44 -19.83 7.25 -4.62
CA LEU A 44 -19.11 5.98 -4.58
C LEU A 44 -20.03 4.75 -4.53
N GLN A 45 -21.34 4.95 -4.38
CA GLN A 45 -22.34 3.88 -4.25
C GLN A 45 -21.97 2.86 -3.15
N ILE A 46 -21.62 3.38 -1.96
CA ILE A 46 -21.19 2.56 -0.82
C ILE A 46 -22.07 2.80 0.41
N GLY A 47 -22.20 1.76 1.22
CA GLY A 47 -22.82 1.86 2.55
C GLY A 47 -21.92 2.55 3.59
N LEU A 48 -22.55 3.07 4.65
CA LEU A 48 -21.90 3.79 5.75
C LEU A 48 -20.75 3.01 6.40
N ARG A 49 -20.95 1.71 6.65
CA ARG A 49 -19.92 0.83 7.21
C ARG A 49 -18.69 0.73 6.31
N THR A 50 -18.90 0.63 5.00
CA THR A 50 -17.80 0.57 4.03
C THR A 50 -17.03 1.87 4.02
N PHE A 51 -17.72 3.02 4.00
CA PHE A 51 -17.08 4.34 4.06
C PHE A 51 -16.13 4.49 5.24
N TYR A 52 -16.56 4.20 6.47
CA TYR A 52 -15.67 4.31 7.63
C TYR A 52 -14.52 3.30 7.62
N ARG A 53 -14.73 2.09 7.06
CA ARG A 53 -13.64 1.12 6.87
C ARG A 53 -12.59 1.58 5.88
N GLU A 54 -13.00 2.30 4.83
CA GLU A 54 -12.05 2.89 3.89
C GLU A 54 -11.33 4.09 4.51
N LEU A 55 -12.01 4.96 5.29
CA LEU A 55 -11.35 6.04 6.04
C LEU A 55 -10.30 5.53 7.03
N GLU A 56 -10.63 4.48 7.78
CA GLU A 56 -9.71 3.85 8.71
C GLU A 56 -8.50 3.23 7.98
N LEU A 57 -8.73 2.64 6.81
CA LEU A 57 -7.63 2.13 5.98
C LEU A 57 -6.74 3.26 5.45
N LEU A 58 -7.32 4.35 4.95
CA LEU A 58 -6.56 5.53 4.53
C LEU A 58 -5.68 6.06 5.66
N LYS A 59 -6.23 6.14 6.88
CA LYS A 59 -5.49 6.55 8.07
C LYS A 59 -4.30 5.63 8.35
N ARG A 60 -4.47 4.30 8.26
CA ARG A 60 -3.37 3.32 8.42
C ARG A 60 -2.30 3.45 7.34
N CYS A 61 -2.71 3.80 6.12
CA CYS A 61 -1.81 4.14 5.01
C CYS A 61 -1.10 5.50 5.18
N GLY A 62 -1.40 6.24 6.25
CA GLY A 62 -0.83 7.58 6.47
C GLY A 62 -1.42 8.63 5.54
N VAL A 63 -2.59 8.37 4.96
CA VAL A 63 -3.42 9.34 4.25
C VAL A 63 -4.35 9.99 5.26
N LYS A 64 -4.19 11.31 5.47
CA LYS A 64 -4.98 12.07 6.44
C LYS A 64 -6.18 12.70 5.74
N VAL A 65 -7.37 12.38 6.23
CA VAL A 65 -8.63 13.02 5.85
C VAL A 65 -9.11 13.83 7.04
N GLN A 66 -9.41 15.10 6.84
CA GLN A 66 -9.98 15.98 7.84
C GLN A 66 -11.48 16.08 7.64
N GLN A 67 -12.22 16.11 8.74
CA GLN A 67 -13.64 16.46 8.73
C GLN A 67 -13.79 17.88 9.28
N LYS A 68 -14.38 18.78 8.50
CA LYS A 68 -14.70 20.17 8.88
C LYS A 68 -16.10 20.50 8.38
N ASP A 69 -16.93 21.11 9.21
CA ASP A 69 -18.29 21.54 8.85
C ASP A 69 -19.15 20.43 8.20
N LYS A 70 -19.04 19.20 8.74
CA LYS A 70 -19.67 17.96 8.22
C LYS A 70 -19.21 17.53 6.82
N ALA A 71 -18.21 18.19 6.25
CA ALA A 71 -17.55 17.79 5.02
C ALA A 71 -16.19 17.12 5.30
N TYR A 72 -15.79 16.21 4.42
CA TYR A 72 -14.51 15.53 4.44
C TYR A 72 -13.61 16.11 3.34
N GLN A 73 -12.33 16.30 3.65
CA GLN A 73 -11.34 16.80 2.72
C GLN A 73 -10.00 16.11 2.94
N LEU A 74 -9.24 15.92 1.86
CA LEU A 74 -7.86 15.45 1.93
C LEU A 74 -6.94 16.56 2.48
N VAL A 75 -6.10 16.24 3.45
CA VAL A 75 -5.12 17.22 4.01
C VAL A 75 -3.89 17.38 3.11
N ALA A 76 -3.52 16.31 2.40
CA ALA A 76 -2.41 16.30 1.45
C ALA A 76 -2.91 16.50 0.01
N SER A 77 -2.01 16.64 -0.97
CA SER A 77 -2.40 16.59 -2.39
C SER A 77 -2.79 15.17 -2.82
N ALA A 78 -3.54 15.06 -3.93
CA ALA A 78 -3.93 13.77 -4.51
C ALA A 78 -2.71 12.87 -4.75
N GLU A 79 -1.65 13.39 -5.37
CA GLU A 79 -0.42 12.66 -5.68
C GLU A 79 0.26 12.10 -4.42
N GLN A 80 0.32 12.90 -3.36
CA GLN A 80 0.91 12.48 -2.08
C GLN A 80 0.09 11.40 -1.39
N ALA A 81 -1.23 11.42 -1.56
CA ALA A 81 -2.11 10.39 -1.01
C ALA A 81 -2.05 9.11 -1.86
N GLU A 82 -2.07 9.22 -3.19
CA GLU A 82 -1.92 8.09 -4.11
C GLU A 82 -0.64 7.31 -3.88
N GLY A 83 0.49 8.01 -3.68
CA GLY A 83 1.78 7.36 -3.40
C GLY A 83 1.82 6.53 -2.10
N ARG A 84 0.79 6.65 -1.25
CA ARG A 84 0.62 5.92 0.01
C ARG A 84 -0.48 4.86 -0.04
N LEU A 85 -1.31 4.84 -1.08
CA LEU A 85 -2.37 3.87 -1.20
C LEU A 85 -1.80 2.45 -1.35
N PRO A 86 -2.45 1.43 -0.75
CA PRO A 86 -2.11 0.06 -1.05
C PRO A 86 -2.51 -0.23 -2.50
N PHE A 87 -1.64 -0.93 -3.23
CA PHE A 87 -1.94 -1.42 -4.57
C PHE A 87 -2.32 -2.91 -4.47
N PRO A 88 -3.40 -3.36 -5.12
CA PRO A 88 -3.74 -4.77 -5.17
C PRO A 88 -2.76 -5.43 -6.15
N ASP A 89 -1.88 -6.29 -5.65
CA ASP A 89 -0.94 -6.99 -6.51
C ASP A 89 -1.58 -8.28 -7.07
N PRO A 90 -1.78 -8.38 -8.40
CA PRO A 90 -2.29 -9.57 -9.04
C PRO A 90 -1.14 -10.51 -9.42
N GLN A 91 -0.51 -11.15 -8.43
CA GLN A 91 0.30 -12.36 -8.64
C GLN A 91 1.32 -12.29 -9.81
N LEU A 92 2.20 -11.29 -9.84
CA LEU A 92 3.27 -11.19 -10.84
C LEU A 92 4.16 -12.45 -10.87
N SER A 93 4.42 -12.98 -12.06
CA SER A 93 5.39 -14.04 -12.30
C SER A 93 6.83 -13.50 -12.30
N PHE A 94 7.83 -14.39 -12.15
CA PHE A 94 9.25 -14.00 -12.22
C PHE A 94 9.63 -13.35 -13.57
N ALA A 95 9.01 -13.76 -14.68
CA ALA A 95 9.27 -13.19 -15.99
C ALA A 95 8.79 -11.73 -16.07
N GLU A 96 7.56 -11.46 -15.63
CA GLU A 96 6.98 -10.11 -15.59
C GLU A 96 7.75 -9.22 -14.60
N MET A 97 8.12 -9.76 -13.44
CA MET A 97 8.96 -9.07 -12.45
C MET A 97 10.32 -8.67 -13.03
N ALA A 98 10.98 -9.57 -13.77
CA ALA A 98 12.24 -9.30 -14.45
C ALA A 98 12.10 -8.27 -15.58
N GLU A 99 10.97 -8.26 -16.28
CA GLU A 99 10.68 -7.24 -17.28
C GLU A 99 10.51 -5.86 -16.63
N LEU A 100 9.69 -5.75 -15.59
CA LEU A 100 9.48 -4.50 -14.86
C LEU A 100 10.75 -3.97 -14.19
N ALA A 101 11.63 -4.86 -13.73
CA ALA A 101 12.93 -4.52 -13.17
C ALA A 101 13.88 -3.83 -14.18
N ARG A 102 13.72 -4.09 -15.47
CA ARG A 102 14.55 -3.46 -16.54
C ARG A 102 14.09 -2.05 -16.90
N CYS A 103 12.88 -1.64 -16.51
CA CYS A 103 12.38 -0.31 -16.83
C CYS A 103 13.27 0.80 -16.20
N PRO A 104 13.55 1.89 -16.94
CA PRO A 104 14.33 2.99 -16.39
C PRO A 104 13.56 3.72 -15.29
N GLY A 105 14.31 4.25 -14.31
CA GLY A 105 13.76 5.06 -13.21
C GLY A 105 13.78 4.38 -11.84
N GLU A 106 13.32 5.08 -10.80
CA GLU A 106 13.40 4.58 -9.42
C GLU A 106 12.53 3.35 -9.17
N ALA A 107 11.38 3.24 -9.83
CA ALA A 107 10.48 2.10 -9.65
C ALA A 107 11.11 0.81 -10.17
N GLY A 108 11.67 0.82 -11.38
CA GLY A 108 12.37 -0.32 -11.96
C GLY A 108 13.58 -0.74 -11.12
N ARG A 109 14.37 0.22 -10.61
CA ARG A 109 15.49 -0.08 -9.67
C ARG A 109 15.02 -0.79 -8.41
N ARG A 110 13.97 -0.30 -7.74
CA ARG A 110 13.43 -0.95 -6.53
C ARG A 110 12.90 -2.36 -6.82
N LEU A 111 12.32 -2.54 -8.00
CA LEU A 111 11.84 -3.84 -8.48
C LEU A 111 13.01 -4.78 -8.79
N ALA A 112 14.12 -4.27 -9.34
CA ALA A 112 15.36 -5.02 -9.55
C ALA A 112 15.99 -5.46 -8.22
N ASP A 113 16.13 -4.54 -7.25
CA ASP A 113 16.66 -4.83 -5.92
C ASP A 113 15.82 -5.92 -5.22
N LEU A 114 14.49 -5.84 -5.34
CA LEU A 114 13.57 -6.84 -4.79
C LEU A 114 13.77 -8.20 -5.47
N LEU A 115 13.84 -8.24 -6.80
CA LEU A 115 14.06 -9.46 -7.56
C LEU A 115 15.42 -10.11 -7.21
N GLU A 116 16.46 -9.30 -7.10
CA GLU A 116 17.80 -9.76 -6.71
C GLU A 116 17.80 -10.38 -5.31
N SER A 117 17.10 -9.76 -4.35
CA SER A 117 16.98 -10.31 -2.99
C SER A 117 16.32 -11.69 -2.96
N VAL A 118 15.36 -11.95 -3.86
CA VAL A 118 14.67 -13.24 -3.96
C VAL A 118 15.56 -14.29 -4.64
N ILE A 119 16.24 -13.93 -5.73
CA ILE A 119 17.09 -14.85 -6.50
C ILE A 119 18.35 -15.24 -5.70
N ASN A 120 18.96 -14.28 -5.01
CA ASN A 120 20.23 -14.46 -4.29
C ASN A 120 20.04 -14.78 -2.81
N THR A 121 18.86 -15.26 -2.40
CA THR A 121 18.63 -15.71 -1.02
C THR A 121 19.52 -16.93 -0.73
N PRO A 122 20.43 -16.87 0.28
CA PRO A 122 21.28 -18.00 0.61
C PRO A 122 20.45 -19.19 1.10
N ALA A 123 20.85 -20.41 0.71
CA ALA A 123 20.17 -21.63 1.11
C ALA A 123 20.08 -21.73 2.65
N PRO A 124 18.95 -22.19 3.21
CA PRO A 124 18.81 -22.34 4.64
C PRO A 124 19.85 -23.35 5.16
N THR A 125 20.68 -22.92 6.10
CA THR A 125 21.65 -23.80 6.75
C THR A 125 20.92 -24.94 7.45
N PRO A 126 21.32 -26.22 7.24
CA PRO A 126 20.63 -27.35 7.86
C PRO A 126 20.68 -27.22 9.38
N LYS A 127 19.50 -27.27 10.02
CA LYS A 127 19.38 -27.29 11.48
C LYS A 127 20.12 -28.51 12.02
N ARG A 128 21.23 -28.27 12.73
CA ARG A 128 21.97 -29.31 13.45
C ARG A 128 21.04 -29.97 14.46
N ASN A 129 20.58 -31.17 14.13
CA ASN A 129 19.67 -31.98 14.94
C ASN A 129 20.38 -32.31 16.26
N ARG A 130 20.02 -31.64 17.36
CA ARG A 130 20.49 -32.01 18.71
C ARG A 130 19.70 -33.24 19.17
N LYS A 131 20.08 -34.42 18.67
CA LYS A 131 19.94 -35.72 19.37
C LYS A 131 21.39 -36.18 19.63
N SER A 132 21.84 -36.67 20.77
CA SER A 132 21.20 -37.27 21.94
C SER A 132 22.33 -37.57 22.95
N GLY A 133 22.03 -37.60 24.25
CA GLY A 133 22.92 -38.10 25.31
C GLY A 133 22.87 -37.17 26.54
N ALA A 134 22.66 -37.62 27.77
CA ALA A 134 22.98 -38.92 28.34
C ALA A 134 22.00 -39.31 29.47
N SER A 135 21.83 -40.63 29.59
CA SER A 135 21.24 -41.34 30.71
C SER A 135 21.76 -40.89 32.07
N ARG A 136 20.88 -40.86 33.07
CA ARG A 136 21.05 -41.52 34.38
C ARG A 136 19.71 -41.60 35.10
#